data_AF-A0A365UBZ9-F1
#
_entry.id   AF-A0A365UBZ9-F1
#
_cell.length_a   1.000
_cell.length_b   1.000
_cell.length_c   1.000
_cell.angle_alpha   90.00
_cell.angle_beta   90.00
_cell.angle_gamma   90.00
#
_symmetry.space_group_name_H-M   'P 1'
#
loop_
_entity.id
_entity.type
_entity.pdbx_description
1 polymer ?
#
loop_
_entity_poly.entity_id
_entity_poly.type
_entity_poly.pdbx_seq_one_letter_code
_entity_poly.pdbx_strand_id
1 'polypeptide(L)'
;MRAALLAVCLAAAPAAAQESAPETSEEEDGLSLMEEGARLFFRGIMSELDPALRELEGLTRELEPAVRDFAREMGPALRDLLGRVEDWSAYHPPEMLPNGDIIMRRKEPLEEPPAETEAPSGPVDL
;
A
#
# COMPACT_ATOMS: atom_id res chain seq x y z
N MET A 1 48.99 22.63 -50.55
CA MET A 1 47.70 22.58 -51.28
C MET A 1 46.88 21.31 -51.00
N ARG A 2 47.47 20.11 -50.97
CA ARG A 2 46.75 18.84 -50.69
C ARG A 2 46.11 18.75 -49.29
N ALA A 3 46.74 19.32 -48.26
CA ALA A 3 46.20 19.33 -46.89
C ALA A 3 44.95 20.21 -46.72
N ALA A 4 44.84 21.31 -47.49
CA ALA A 4 43.68 22.20 -47.45
C ALA A 4 42.45 21.55 -48.11
N LEU A 5 42.65 20.76 -49.17
CA LEU A 5 41.58 19.96 -49.80
C LEU A 5 41.02 18.89 -48.86
N LEU A 6 41.89 18.23 -48.08
CA LEU A 6 41.46 17.18 -47.15
C LEU A 6 40.64 17.73 -45.98
N ALA A 7 40.99 18.92 -45.47
CA ALA A 7 40.27 19.58 -44.38
C ALA A 7 38.87 20.05 -44.81
N VAL A 8 38.71 20.53 -46.06
CA VAL A 8 37.42 20.93 -46.61
C VAL A 8 36.49 19.74 -46.81
N CYS A 9 37.01 18.59 -47.26
CA CYS A 9 36.21 17.36 -47.40
C CYS A 9 35.73 16.82 -46.03
N LEU A 10 36.53 16.97 -44.97
CA LEU A 10 36.16 16.49 -43.63
C LEU A 10 35.10 17.36 -42.95
N ALA A 11 35.06 18.66 -43.27
CA ALA A 11 34.04 19.59 -42.78
C ALA A 11 32.69 19.47 -43.50
N ALA A 12 32.66 18.87 -44.70
CA ALA A 12 31.44 18.67 -45.48
C ALA A 12 30.66 17.39 -45.11
N ALA A 13 31.30 16.45 -44.40
CA ALA A 13 30.70 15.16 -44.01
C ALA A 13 29.45 15.25 -43.10
N PRO A 14 29.39 16.10 -42.05
CA PRO A 14 28.23 16.13 -41.15
C PRO A 14 26.99 16.77 -41.80
N ALA A 15 27.15 17.56 -42.86
CA ALA A 15 26.03 18.20 -43.56
C ALA A 15 25.20 17.22 -44.43
N ALA A 16 25.80 16.09 -44.85
CA ALA A 16 25.12 15.07 -45.66
C ALA A 16 24.36 14.02 -44.82
N ALA A 17 24.52 14.02 -43.50
CA ALA A 17 23.81 13.09 -42.59
C ALA A 17 22.42 13.60 -42.17
N GLN A 18 22.06 14.84 -42.53
CA GLN A 18 20.76 15.44 -42.23
C GLN A 18 19.75 15.26 -43.40
N GLU A 19 19.91 14.20 -44.20
CA GLU A 19 18.91 13.82 -45.19
C GLU A 19 17.63 13.47 -44.44
N SER A 20 16.65 14.37 -44.55
CA SER A 20 15.36 14.33 -43.88
C SER A 20 14.67 13.01 -44.16
N ALA A 21 14.67 12.12 -43.17
CA ALA A 21 13.88 10.91 -43.16
C ALA A 21 12.38 11.27 -43.17
N PRO A 22 11.49 10.37 -43.60
CA PRO A 22 10.06 10.62 -43.54
C PRO A 22 9.66 10.79 -42.07
N GLU A 23 9.05 11.91 -41.74
CA GLU A 23 8.73 12.34 -40.37
C GLU A 23 7.88 11.32 -39.58
N THR A 24 7.20 10.42 -40.27
CA THR A 24 6.40 9.35 -39.66
C THR A 24 7.21 8.19 -39.06
N SER A 25 8.45 7.97 -39.53
CA SER A 25 9.28 6.84 -39.13
C SER A 25 10.10 7.12 -37.87
N GLU A 26 10.53 8.37 -37.68
CA GLU A 26 11.34 8.77 -36.53
C GLU A 26 10.52 8.91 -35.24
N GLU A 27 9.25 9.29 -35.34
CA GLU A 27 8.34 9.39 -34.19
C GLU A 27 7.99 8.00 -33.62
N GLU A 28 7.68 7.01 -34.47
CA GLU A 28 7.43 5.63 -34.03
C GLU A 28 8.68 4.99 -33.41
N ASP A 29 9.87 5.25 -33.97
CA ASP A 29 11.14 4.78 -33.42
C ASP A 29 11.45 5.48 -32.06
N GLY A 30 11.15 6.77 -31.94
CA GLY A 30 11.31 7.52 -30.70
C GLY A 30 10.38 7.05 -29.57
N LEU A 31 9.13 6.70 -29.90
CA LEU A 31 8.17 6.11 -28.96
C LEU A 31 8.62 4.71 -28.53
N SER A 32 9.12 3.88 -29.47
CA SER A 32 9.72 2.57 -29.18
C SER A 32 10.93 2.70 -28.25
N LEU A 33 11.84 3.64 -28.50
CA LEU A 33 13.01 3.89 -27.66
C LEU A 33 12.62 4.38 -26.25
N MET A 34 11.58 5.20 -26.14
CA MET A 34 11.08 5.65 -24.84
C MET A 34 10.40 4.52 -24.06
N GLU A 35 9.69 3.62 -24.75
CA GLU A 35 9.13 2.40 -24.15
C GLU A 35 10.23 1.47 -23.63
N GLU A 36 11.29 1.25 -24.42
CA GLU A 36 12.47 0.47 -24.04
C GLU A 36 13.16 1.11 -22.82
N GLY A 37 13.32 2.43 -22.82
CA GLY A 37 13.87 3.20 -21.71
C GLY A 37 13.03 3.09 -20.42
N ALA A 38 11.70 3.17 -20.53
CA ALA A 38 10.79 2.97 -19.40
C ALA A 38 10.89 1.55 -18.84
N ARG A 39 10.95 0.52 -19.70
CA ARG A 39 11.16 -0.87 -19.26
C ARG A 39 12.47 -1.06 -18.51
N LEU A 40 13.57 -0.49 -19.01
CA LEU A 40 14.87 -0.55 -18.35
C LEU A 40 14.85 0.18 -17.00
N PHE A 41 14.18 1.33 -16.93
CA PHE A 41 14.00 2.09 -15.70
C PHE A 41 13.21 1.32 -14.63
N PHE A 42 12.04 0.77 -14.99
CA PHE A 42 11.23 -0.04 -14.08
C PHE A 42 11.96 -1.31 -13.63
N ARG A 43 12.73 -1.94 -14.52
CA ARG A 43 13.58 -3.08 -14.17
C ARG A 43 14.63 -2.70 -13.15
N GLY A 44 15.26 -1.53 -13.30
CA GLY A 44 16.19 -0.98 -12.32
C GLY A 44 15.54 -0.80 -10.94
N ILE A 45 14.35 -0.19 -10.90
CA ILE A 45 13.59 -0.04 -9.63
C ILE A 45 13.29 -1.42 -9.02
N MET A 46 12.79 -2.37 -9.79
CA MET A 46 12.51 -3.72 -9.28
C MET A 46 13.77 -4.42 -8.78
N SER A 47 14.91 -4.28 -9.46
CA SER A 47 16.16 -4.89 -9.00
C SER A 47 16.68 -4.29 -7.70
N GLU A 48 16.44 -3.01 -7.45
CA GLU A 48 16.77 -2.35 -6.17
C GLU A 48 15.80 -2.73 -5.05
N LEU A 49 14.55 -3.07 -5.39
CA LEU A 49 13.55 -3.54 -4.42
C LEU A 49 13.66 -5.04 -4.10
N ASP A 50 14.25 -5.83 -4.99
CA ASP A 50 14.44 -7.29 -4.83
C ASP A 50 15.05 -7.69 -3.46
N PRO A 51 16.09 -7.02 -2.93
CA PRO A 51 16.62 -7.32 -1.60
C PRO A 51 15.60 -7.12 -0.48
N ALA A 52 14.86 -6.01 -0.49
CA ALA A 52 13.85 -5.69 0.51
C ALA A 52 12.67 -6.69 0.47
N LEU A 53 12.29 -7.14 -0.73
CA LEU A 53 11.28 -8.17 -0.91
C LEU A 53 11.74 -9.52 -0.34
N ARG A 54 13.01 -9.90 -0.54
CA ARG A 54 13.58 -11.12 0.06
C ARG A 54 13.62 -11.07 1.58
N GLU A 55 13.95 -9.91 2.16
CA GLU A 55 13.92 -9.72 3.62
C GLU A 55 12.49 -9.87 4.15
N LEU A 56 11.50 -9.26 3.49
CA LEU A 56 10.09 -9.41 3.84
C LEU A 56 9.62 -10.87 3.72
N GLU A 57 10.04 -11.60 2.70
CA GLU A 57 9.80 -13.04 2.57
C GLU A 57 10.40 -13.83 3.75
N GLY A 58 11.58 -13.46 4.22
CA GLY A 58 12.20 -14.06 5.40
C GLY A 58 11.35 -13.87 6.65
N LEU A 59 10.98 -12.62 6.93
CA LEU A 59 10.15 -12.26 8.08
C LEU A 59 8.78 -12.95 8.04
N THR A 60 8.16 -13.04 6.87
CA THR A 60 6.86 -13.71 6.72
C THR A 60 6.97 -15.22 6.94
N ARG A 61 8.04 -15.89 6.51
CA ARG A 61 8.27 -17.32 6.82
C ARG A 61 8.47 -17.57 8.31
N GLU A 62 9.13 -16.65 9.01
CA GLU A 62 9.30 -16.72 10.47
C GLU A 62 7.97 -16.50 11.21
N LEU A 63 7.15 -15.56 10.74
CA LEU A 63 5.84 -15.26 11.33
C LEU A 63 4.76 -16.29 10.99
N GLU A 64 4.84 -16.96 9.84
CA GLU A 64 3.86 -17.92 9.34
C GLU A 64 3.37 -18.93 10.39
N PRO A 65 4.25 -19.65 11.11
CA PRO A 65 3.81 -20.60 12.13
C PRO A 65 3.02 -19.94 13.27
N ALA A 66 3.50 -18.79 13.77
CA ALA A 66 2.82 -18.07 14.85
C ALA A 66 1.46 -17.53 14.40
N VAL A 67 1.37 -16.98 13.19
CA VAL A 67 0.10 -16.51 12.61
C VAL A 67 -0.88 -17.67 12.45
N ARG A 68 -0.42 -18.83 11.96
CA ARG A 68 -1.26 -20.02 11.81
C ARG A 68 -1.77 -20.53 13.16
N ASP A 69 -0.92 -20.59 14.17
CA ASP A 69 -1.29 -21.07 15.50
C ASP A 69 -2.23 -20.08 16.20
N PHE A 70 -1.97 -18.78 16.11
CA PHE A 70 -2.91 -17.74 16.55
C PHE A 70 -4.26 -17.86 15.85
N ALA A 71 -4.29 -18.02 14.52
CA ALA A 71 -5.53 -18.19 13.77
C ALA A 71 -6.29 -19.47 14.18
N ARG A 72 -5.59 -20.54 14.57
CA ARG A 72 -6.21 -21.77 15.06
C ARG A 72 -6.79 -21.61 16.46
N GLU A 73 -6.05 -20.99 17.37
CA GLU A 73 -6.41 -20.88 18.78
C GLU A 73 -7.41 -19.74 19.04
N MET A 74 -7.14 -18.56 18.46
CA MET A 74 -7.91 -17.33 18.69
C MET A 74 -8.91 -17.03 17.56
N GLY A 75 -8.79 -17.66 16.40
CA GLY A 75 -9.67 -17.42 15.25
C GLY A 75 -11.16 -17.62 15.53
N PRO A 76 -11.60 -18.72 16.19
CA PRO A 76 -13.01 -18.92 16.51
C PRO A 76 -13.57 -17.82 17.42
N ALA A 77 -12.85 -17.46 18.48
CA ALA A 77 -13.27 -16.41 19.41
C ALA A 77 -13.30 -15.02 18.73
N LEU A 78 -12.33 -14.74 17.85
CA LEU A 78 -12.31 -13.49 17.07
C LEU A 78 -13.48 -13.42 16.08
N ARG A 79 -13.82 -14.53 15.42
CA ARG A 79 -14.98 -14.61 14.54
C ARG A 79 -16.28 -14.37 15.31
N ASP A 80 -16.42 -14.97 16.48
CA ASP A 80 -17.59 -14.78 17.33
C ASP A 80 -17.69 -13.32 17.82
N LEU A 81 -16.57 -12.71 18.19
CA LEU A 81 -16.50 -11.30 18.58
C LEU A 81 -16.91 -10.37 17.42
N LEU A 82 -16.35 -10.58 16.22
CA LEU A 82 -16.70 -9.82 15.02
C LEU A 82 -18.17 -9.99 14.63
N GLY A 83 -18.76 -11.16 14.91
CA GLY A 83 -20.20 -11.38 14.72
C GLY A 83 -21.08 -10.68 15.75
N ARG A 84 -20.56 -10.39 16.96
CA ARG A 84 -21.29 -9.67 18.01
C ARG A 84 -21.19 -8.16 17.90
N VAL A 85 -20.08 -7.66 17.37
CA VAL A 85 -19.83 -6.22 17.23
C VAL A 85 -20.19 -5.80 15.82
N GLU A 86 -21.46 -5.44 15.64
CA GLU A 86 -22.05 -5.06 14.35
C GLU A 86 -21.43 -3.78 13.77
N ASP A 87 -20.97 -2.85 14.63
CA ASP A 87 -20.37 -1.59 14.19
C ASP A 87 -19.23 -1.11 15.11
N TRP A 88 -17.99 -1.38 14.69
CA TRP A 88 -16.77 -0.88 15.33
C TRP A 88 -16.54 0.62 15.09
N SER A 89 -17.12 1.18 14.02
CA SER A 89 -16.92 2.57 13.64
C SER A 89 -17.60 3.53 14.62
N ALA A 90 -18.60 3.05 15.35
CA ALA A 90 -19.32 3.77 16.40
C ALA A 90 -18.48 4.04 17.66
N TYR A 91 -17.28 3.46 17.80
CA TYR A 91 -16.44 3.58 18.99
C TYR A 91 -15.11 4.30 18.72
N HIS A 92 -14.56 4.91 19.75
CA HIS A 92 -13.20 5.42 19.78
C HIS A 92 -12.18 4.28 19.91
N PRO A 93 -10.90 4.53 19.57
CA PRO A 93 -9.83 3.59 19.86
C PRO A 93 -9.78 3.18 21.34
N PRO A 94 -9.35 1.95 21.65
CA PRO A 94 -9.26 1.45 23.02
C PRO A 94 -8.30 2.29 23.89
N GLU A 95 -8.72 2.61 25.11
CA GLU A 95 -7.93 3.30 26.13
C GLU A 95 -7.55 2.31 27.23
N MET A 96 -6.26 2.28 27.61
CA MET A 96 -5.75 1.42 28.68
C MET A 96 -5.82 2.15 30.02
N LEU A 97 -6.51 1.56 30.99
CA LEU A 97 -6.65 2.09 32.33
C LEU A 97 -5.44 1.72 33.22
N PRO A 98 -5.20 2.42 34.34
CA PRO A 98 -4.07 2.13 35.24
C PRO A 98 -4.05 0.71 35.82
N ASN A 99 -5.21 0.03 35.86
CA ASN A 99 -5.35 -1.35 36.30
C ASN A 99 -5.09 -2.39 35.19
N GLY A 100 -4.87 -1.96 33.95
CA GLY A 100 -4.66 -2.84 32.79
C GLY A 100 -5.93 -3.21 32.01
N ASP A 101 -7.11 -2.75 32.46
CA ASP A 101 -8.35 -2.93 31.70
C ASP A 101 -8.39 -2.02 30.47
N ILE A 102 -9.14 -2.44 29.45
CA ILE A 102 -9.36 -1.67 28.23
C ILE A 102 -10.80 -1.17 28.20
N ILE A 103 -10.97 0.14 28.01
CA ILE A 103 -12.29 0.76 27.79
C ILE A 103 -12.43 1.20 26.33
N MET A 104 -13.60 0.94 25.74
CA MET A 104 -13.99 1.41 24.41
C MET A 104 -15.18 2.37 24.52
N ARG A 105 -14.93 3.67 24.33
CA ARG A 105 -15.96 4.71 24.44
C ARG A 105 -16.71 4.83 23.12
N ARG A 106 -18.03 4.96 23.17
CA ARG A 106 -18.84 5.23 21.97
C ARG A 106 -18.67 6.69 21.53
N LYS A 107 -18.60 6.95 20.23
CA LYS A 107 -18.49 8.29 19.64
C LYS A 107 -19.77 9.10 19.82
N GLU A 108 -20.89 8.44 19.57
CA GLU A 108 -22.22 9.01 19.77
C GLU A 108 -22.82 8.45 21.06
N PRO A 109 -23.25 9.30 22.00
CA PRO A 109 -24.01 8.87 23.14
C PRO A 109 -25.30 8.18 22.68
N LEU A 110 -25.67 7.07 23.32
CA LEU A 110 -27.02 6.54 23.17
C LEU A 110 -27.99 7.56 23.74
N GLU A 111 -29.11 7.80 23.06
CA GLU A 111 -30.24 8.50 23.67
C GLU A 111 -30.65 7.74 24.94
N GLU A 112 -30.74 8.45 26.06
CA GLU A 112 -31.12 7.85 27.33
C GLU A 112 -32.50 7.18 27.16
N PRO A 113 -32.66 5.89 27.50
CA PRO A 113 -33.98 5.31 27.55
C PRO A 113 -34.84 6.18 28.49
N PRO A 114 -36.12 6.41 28.17
CA PRO A 114 -36.99 7.19 29.04
C PRO A 114 -36.93 6.58 30.43
N ALA A 115 -36.67 7.42 31.44
CA ALA A 115 -36.52 6.98 32.83
C ALA A 115 -37.64 5.98 33.16
N GLU A 116 -37.24 4.74 33.44
CA GLU A 116 -38.17 3.76 33.97
C GLU A 116 -38.76 4.36 35.24
N THR A 117 -40.04 4.75 35.15
CA THR A 117 -40.79 5.15 36.33
C THR A 117 -40.67 4.01 37.32
N GLU A 118 -40.05 4.28 38.47
CA GLU A 118 -39.93 3.31 39.56
C GLU A 118 -41.29 2.65 39.77
N ALA A 119 -41.42 1.39 39.36
CA ALA A 119 -42.56 0.60 39.76
C ALA A 119 -42.48 0.52 41.30
N PRO A 120 -43.56 0.82 42.04
CA PRO A 120 -43.51 0.83 43.49
C PRO A 120 -43.04 -0.54 43.95
N SER A 121 -41.88 -0.55 44.63
CA SER A 121 -41.33 -1.73 45.29
C SER A 121 -42.40 -2.27 46.24
N GLY A 122 -43.08 -3.35 45.81
CA GLY A 122 -43.97 -4.10 46.68
C GLY A 122 -43.17 -4.69 47.85
N PRO A 123 -43.79 -4.87 49.02
CA PRO A 123 -43.07 -5.37 50.19
C PRO A 123 -42.45 -6.72 49.87
N VAL A 124 -41.12 -6.79 50.01
CA VAL A 124 -40.36 -8.03 49.96
C VAL A 124 -40.56 -8.71 51.30
N ASP A 125 -41.37 -9.76 51.35
CA ASP A 125 -41.49 -10.60 52.55
C ASP A 125 -40.15 -11.31 52.79
N LEU A 126 -39.58 -11.08 53.99
CA LEU A 126 -38.36 -11.70 54.52
C LEU A 126 -38.70 -12.94 55.34
#